data_AF-A0A6P0LRE8-F1
#
_entry.id   AF-A0A6P0LRE8-F1
#
_cell.length_a   1.000
_cell.length_b   1.000
_cell.length_c   1.000
_cell.angle_alpha   90.00
_cell.angle_beta   90.00
_cell.angle_gamma   90.00
#
_symmetry.space_group_name_H-M   'P 1'
#
loop_
_entity.id
_entity.type
_entity.pdbx_description
1 polymer ?
#
loop_
_entity_poly.entity_id
_entity_poly.type
_entity_poly.pdbx_seq_one_letter_code
_entity_poly.pdbx_strand_id
1 'polypeptide(L)'
;MNSEDPQNPEQEQDKNQAVKGLYNSQESNLPDQDRATPRDNSQAPDLPPISLTLSDHDKAKATQSSEPLQEDKVSQIKLGQSSDQAKKMASLAQTVAELEQKEQELRQRIATLQNHQQSLASKELETTQAVVERMILEGLTELEQRKQKLQISIEQLERRRERIREEMRTSFAGVSQELAIRVQGFKDYLVGSLQDLAAAAEQLELSQPPTETPRPALEEPPPPPTRGNPQFAEQAFKDEVRQIRQLLDQYRKMPDYYGPPWQLRRTFEPIHAEKVSQWFFSQGGRGALQTMGSRLQNVLIASAVISVLRTLYDNRLRTLVLANTPERLGEWRRGLQDCLGISRSDFGPERGVVLFEEPIALVQKAERLIKRDQLALIIVDETEDKISLSLLQFPLWLAFAPDPRQMYTYDDY
;
A
#
# COMPACT_ATOMS: atom_id res chain seq x y z
N MET A 1 -11.69 35.96 -69.44
CA MET A 1 -12.15 35.79 -68.05
C MET A 1 -11.98 34.33 -67.69
N ASN A 2 -11.06 34.09 -66.75
CA ASN A 2 -10.73 32.92 -65.92
C ASN A 2 -10.98 31.47 -66.40
N SER A 3 -9.91 30.68 -66.32
CA SER A 3 -9.90 29.22 -66.17
C SER A 3 -8.95 28.84 -65.04
N GLU A 4 -9.26 27.69 -64.43
CA GLU A 4 -8.70 26.97 -63.26
C GLU A 4 -7.16 26.78 -63.33
N ASP A 5 -6.38 26.51 -62.26
CA ASP A 5 -6.50 25.45 -61.23
C ASP A 5 -5.39 25.66 -60.12
N PRO A 6 -5.12 24.77 -59.14
CA PRO A 6 -4.99 25.11 -57.71
C PRO A 6 -3.59 24.90 -57.10
N GLN A 7 -3.31 25.48 -55.92
CA GLN A 7 -2.12 25.14 -55.12
C GLN A 7 -2.42 24.96 -53.61
N ASN A 8 -1.96 23.82 -53.11
CA ASN A 8 -1.91 23.30 -51.75
C ASN A 8 -1.13 24.20 -50.77
N PRO A 9 -1.48 24.22 -49.47
CA PRO A 9 -0.46 24.42 -48.44
C PRO A 9 -0.58 23.43 -47.26
N GLU A 10 0.40 22.52 -47.17
CA GLU A 10 1.01 22.15 -45.89
C GLU A 10 1.99 23.26 -45.52
N GLN A 11 1.88 23.81 -44.30
CA GLN A 11 2.95 24.38 -43.45
C GLN A 11 2.36 25.46 -42.51
N GLU A 12 1.92 25.06 -41.31
CA GLU A 12 1.71 26.02 -40.23
C GLU A 12 1.86 25.36 -38.85
N GLN A 13 3.08 24.93 -38.52
CA GLN A 13 3.50 24.63 -37.15
C GLN A 13 4.99 24.96 -36.99
N ASP A 14 5.31 26.25 -36.84
CA ASP A 14 6.48 26.65 -36.04
C ASP A 14 6.46 28.15 -35.79
N LYS A 15 6.02 28.56 -34.60
CA LYS A 15 6.28 29.86 -33.96
C LYS A 15 5.59 29.91 -32.60
N ASN A 16 6.24 29.35 -31.58
CA ASN A 16 6.19 29.87 -30.21
C ASN A 16 7.24 29.19 -29.33
N GLN A 17 8.51 29.44 -29.63
CA GLN A 17 9.60 29.35 -28.66
C GLN A 17 10.55 30.51 -28.88
N ALA A 18 10.31 31.62 -28.18
CA ALA A 18 11.32 32.61 -27.85
C ALA A 18 10.81 33.54 -26.76
N VAL A 19 11.74 34.05 -25.96
CA VAL A 19 11.60 35.11 -24.96
C VAL A 19 10.98 34.67 -23.61
N LYS A 20 11.83 34.21 -22.70
CA LYS A 20 12.43 35.07 -21.65
C LYS A 20 13.31 34.23 -20.71
N GLY A 21 14.61 34.33 -20.91
CA GLY A 21 15.59 34.09 -19.85
C GLY A 21 15.99 35.38 -19.16
N LEU A 22 16.65 35.22 -18.01
CA LEU A 22 17.42 36.17 -17.20
C LEU A 22 16.67 36.81 -16.02
N TYR A 23 16.80 36.19 -14.85
CA TYR A 23 17.49 36.80 -13.70
C TYR A 23 18.26 35.71 -12.94
N ASN A 24 19.48 36.06 -12.54
CA ASN A 24 20.50 35.18 -11.97
C ASN A 24 20.74 35.53 -10.49
N SER A 25 21.18 34.52 -9.73
CA SER A 25 22.03 34.58 -8.53
C SER A 25 21.48 35.08 -7.18
N GLN A 26 21.39 34.17 -6.21
CA GLN A 26 22.34 34.09 -5.08
C GLN A 26 22.01 32.88 -4.18
N GLU A 27 22.72 31.78 -4.37
CA GLU A 27 22.84 30.68 -3.40
C GLU A 27 24.04 30.95 -2.48
N SER A 28 23.84 30.78 -1.18
CA SER A 28 24.89 30.66 -0.17
C SER A 28 24.77 29.29 0.50
N ASN A 29 25.87 28.54 0.42
CA ASN A 29 26.17 27.26 1.07
C ASN A 29 26.17 27.38 2.61
N LEU A 30 25.62 26.44 3.40
CA LEU A 30 26.24 25.24 4.05
C LEU A 30 25.45 24.96 5.39
N PRO A 31 25.60 23.83 6.13
CA PRO A 31 25.09 22.47 5.86
C PRO A 31 24.37 21.80 7.08
N ASP A 32 23.87 20.58 6.86
CA ASP A 32 23.82 19.42 7.79
C ASP A 32 23.14 19.51 9.18
N GLN A 33 22.06 18.74 9.40
CA GLN A 33 22.05 17.53 10.27
C GLN A 33 20.65 16.99 10.64
N ASP A 34 20.62 15.66 10.74
CA ASP A 34 19.72 14.78 11.52
C ASP A 34 18.26 14.54 11.08
N ARG A 35 18.14 13.50 10.25
CA ARG A 35 16.94 12.71 10.02
C ARG A 35 16.89 11.54 11.02
N ALA A 36 16.12 11.69 12.10
CA ALA A 36 15.75 10.58 12.98
C ALA A 36 14.38 9.97 12.60
N THR A 37 14.33 8.65 12.64
CA THR A 37 13.21 7.72 12.36
C THR A 37 12.00 7.88 13.28
N PRO A 38 10.78 7.47 12.86
CA PRO A 38 9.62 7.39 13.75
C PRO A 38 9.71 6.13 14.62
N ARG A 39 9.68 6.31 15.95
CA ARG A 39 9.50 5.23 16.92
C ARG A 39 8.05 5.14 17.36
N ASP A 40 7.53 3.93 17.24
CA ASP A 40 6.42 3.34 17.97
C ASP A 40 6.54 3.62 19.48
N ASN A 41 5.43 4.02 20.13
CA ASN A 41 5.40 4.20 21.58
C ASN A 41 4.03 3.83 22.14
N SER A 42 3.79 2.52 22.21
CA SER A 42 2.80 1.92 23.11
C SER A 42 3.40 1.76 24.50
N GLN A 43 3.35 2.79 25.36
CA GLN A 43 3.42 2.60 26.82
C GLN A 43 3.05 3.88 27.58
N ALA A 44 1.99 3.78 28.37
CA ALA A 44 1.54 4.79 29.32
C ALA A 44 2.48 4.90 30.52
N PRO A 45 2.72 6.11 31.04
CA PRO A 45 3.07 6.31 32.44
C PRO A 45 1.93 7.02 33.19
N ASP A 46 1.64 6.46 34.35
CA ASP A 46 0.75 6.94 35.41
C ASP A 46 1.19 8.34 35.91
N LEU A 47 0.26 9.29 35.99
CA LEU A 47 0.45 10.60 36.65
C LEU A 47 -0.75 10.87 37.59
N PRO A 48 -0.52 11.32 38.83
CA PRO A 48 -1.59 11.57 39.80
C PRO A 48 -2.31 12.90 39.53
N PRO A 49 -3.55 13.08 40.02
CA PRO A 49 -4.35 14.26 39.72
C PRO A 49 -3.96 15.43 40.64
N ILE A 50 -3.78 16.61 40.06
CA ILE A 50 -3.72 17.87 40.81
C ILE A 50 -5.11 18.50 40.76
N SER A 51 -5.84 18.43 41.88
CA SER A 51 -7.07 19.19 42.10
C SER A 51 -6.74 20.60 42.57
N LEU A 52 -7.25 21.59 41.83
CA LEU A 52 -7.35 22.98 42.25
C LEU A 52 -8.68 23.18 42.99
N THR A 53 -8.62 23.64 44.24
CA THR A 53 -9.78 24.17 44.95
C THR A 53 -9.42 25.46 45.67
N LEU A 54 -10.14 26.53 45.35
CA LEU A 54 -10.19 27.80 46.08
C LEU A 54 -11.68 28.13 46.30
N SER A 55 -12.10 28.23 47.57
CA SER A 55 -13.16 29.14 48.03
C SER A 55 -13.24 29.18 49.57
N ASP A 56 -12.80 30.31 50.13
CA ASP A 56 -13.47 31.25 51.06
C ASP A 56 -14.28 30.86 52.31
N HIS A 57 -13.85 31.52 53.40
CA HIS A 57 -14.54 32.27 54.47
C HIS A 57 -15.36 31.61 55.62
N ASP A 58 -14.85 31.91 56.83
CA ASP A 58 -15.48 32.38 58.08
C ASP A 58 -16.59 31.60 58.82
N LYS A 59 -16.29 31.23 60.08
CA LYS A 59 -16.80 31.89 61.32
C LYS A 59 -16.43 31.09 62.60
N ALA A 60 -15.90 31.76 63.62
CA ALA A 60 -16.56 31.89 64.93
C ALA A 60 -15.66 32.55 65.99
N LYS A 61 -16.29 33.38 66.81
CA LYS A 61 -15.78 34.30 67.83
C LYS A 61 -16.01 33.68 69.22
N ALA A 62 -15.04 33.80 70.14
CA ALA A 62 -15.32 33.86 71.58
C ALA A 62 -14.15 34.51 72.33
N THR A 63 -14.49 35.51 73.13
CA THR A 63 -13.67 36.31 74.06
C THR A 63 -13.66 35.63 75.43
N GLN A 64 -12.56 35.69 76.20
CA GLN A 64 -12.48 36.21 77.59
C GLN A 64 -11.16 35.86 78.31
N SER A 65 -10.62 36.87 79.01
CA SER A 65 -9.94 36.86 80.33
C SER A 65 -8.67 36.01 80.51
N SER A 66 -7.59 36.36 81.23
CA SER A 66 -7.30 37.34 82.29
C SER A 66 -5.83 37.17 82.71
N GLU A 67 -5.09 38.29 82.90
CA GLU A 67 -4.04 38.61 83.92
C GLU A 67 -2.92 37.61 84.38
N PRO A 68 -1.82 38.05 85.03
CA PRO A 68 -1.35 39.42 85.31
C PRO A 68 0.15 39.69 85.02
N LEU A 69 0.52 40.95 85.26
CA LEU A 69 1.86 41.54 85.33
C LEU A 69 2.79 40.90 86.37
N GLN A 70 4.10 41.03 86.13
CA GLN A 70 5.08 41.28 87.20
C GLN A 70 5.96 42.49 86.87
N GLU A 71 5.92 43.44 87.80
CA GLU A 71 6.84 44.56 87.96
C GLU A 71 8.24 44.05 88.38
N ASP A 72 9.28 44.68 87.84
CA ASP A 72 10.22 45.53 88.59
C ASP A 72 11.64 45.46 88.02
N LYS A 73 12.12 46.61 87.54
CA LYS A 73 13.34 47.25 88.08
C LYS A 73 13.57 48.58 87.37
N VAL A 74 13.29 49.64 88.11
CA VAL A 74 13.84 50.98 87.85
C VAL A 74 15.36 50.90 88.00
N SER A 75 16.07 51.39 86.98
CA SER A 75 17.42 51.92 87.15
C SER A 75 17.59 53.15 86.27
N GLN A 76 18.19 54.14 86.92
CA GLN A 76 18.14 55.56 86.64
C GLN A 76 19.10 56.02 85.53
N ILE A 77 18.65 57.05 84.81
CA ILE A 77 19.40 58.20 84.27
C ILE A 77 20.30 57.99 83.03
N LYS A 78 19.87 58.55 81.89
CA LYS A 78 20.56 59.70 81.25
C LYS A 78 19.63 60.44 80.29
N LEU A 79 19.29 61.66 80.69
CA LEU A 79 18.52 62.65 79.93
C LEU A 79 19.41 63.19 78.80
N GLY A 80 19.09 62.86 77.54
CA GLY A 80 19.86 63.36 76.39
C GLY A 80 19.50 62.85 74.99
N GLN A 81 18.40 62.14 74.76
CA GLN A 81 18.06 61.58 73.42
C GLN A 81 16.55 61.60 73.06
N SER A 82 15.79 62.61 73.50
CA SER A 82 14.33 62.63 73.28
C SER A 82 13.87 63.09 71.89
N SER A 83 14.74 63.67 71.06
CA SER A 83 14.35 64.23 69.75
C SER A 83 14.41 63.21 68.61
N ASP A 84 15.39 62.29 68.64
CA ASP A 84 15.62 61.34 67.54
C ASP A 84 14.70 60.11 67.60
N GLN A 85 14.30 59.66 68.78
CA GLN A 85 13.33 58.56 68.95
C GLN A 85 11.92 58.98 68.52
N ALA A 86 11.49 60.20 68.86
CA ALA A 86 10.20 60.74 68.46
C ALA A 86 10.10 60.92 66.94
N LYS A 87 11.18 61.39 66.28
CA LYS A 87 11.25 61.48 64.81
C LYS A 87 11.20 60.11 64.14
N LYS A 88 11.89 59.09 64.69
CA LYS A 88 11.84 57.70 64.19
C LYS A 88 10.45 57.07 64.32
N MET A 89 9.75 57.31 65.43
CA MET A 89 8.39 56.81 65.61
C MET A 89 7.39 57.47 64.64
N ALA A 90 7.54 58.77 64.39
CA ALA A 90 6.72 59.48 63.40
C ALA A 90 6.97 58.97 61.97
N SER A 91 8.22 58.72 61.56
CA SER A 91 8.52 58.17 60.23
C SER A 91 8.03 56.72 60.06
N LEU A 92 8.09 55.91 61.13
CA LEU A 92 7.55 54.55 61.12
C LEU A 92 6.03 54.56 60.99
N ALA A 93 5.33 55.44 61.72
CA ALA A 93 3.89 55.59 61.61
C ALA A 93 3.44 56.02 60.20
N GLN A 94 4.19 56.92 59.56
CA GLN A 94 3.94 57.33 58.19
C GLN A 94 4.18 56.18 57.19
N THR A 95 5.22 55.39 57.40
CA THR A 95 5.52 54.20 56.57
C THR A 95 4.42 53.15 56.69
N VAL A 96 3.89 52.92 57.90
CA VAL A 96 2.77 51.99 58.13
C VAL A 96 1.51 52.46 57.40
N ALA A 97 1.18 53.75 57.48
CA ALA A 97 0.01 54.29 56.77
C ALA A 97 0.14 54.17 55.23
N GLU A 98 1.33 54.40 54.67
CA GLU A 98 1.59 54.19 53.24
C GLU A 98 1.48 52.71 52.82
N LEU A 99 1.93 51.79 53.68
CA LEU A 99 1.81 50.36 53.44
C LEU A 99 0.36 49.88 53.51
N GLU A 100 -0.44 50.39 54.45
CA GLU A 100 -1.87 50.08 54.55
C GLU A 100 -2.65 50.57 53.32
N GLN A 101 -2.33 51.76 52.80
CA GLN A 101 -2.93 52.26 51.56
C GLN A 101 -2.56 51.37 50.35
N LYS A 102 -1.28 50.99 50.23
CA LYS A 102 -0.83 50.08 49.16
C LYS A 102 -1.48 48.71 49.27
N GLU A 103 -1.66 48.18 50.49
CA GLU A 103 -2.34 46.90 50.69
C GLU A 103 -3.80 46.98 50.22
N GLN A 104 -4.52 48.06 50.55
CA GLN A 104 -5.90 48.26 50.09
C GLN A 104 -5.99 48.38 48.56
N GLU A 105 -5.09 49.13 47.94
CA GLU A 105 -5.02 49.25 46.48
C GLU A 105 -4.74 47.89 45.81
N LEU A 106 -3.77 47.12 46.34
CA LEU A 106 -3.45 45.80 45.82
C LEU A 106 -4.61 44.82 45.99
N ARG A 107 -5.32 44.84 47.12
CA ARG A 107 -6.53 44.02 47.35
C ARG A 107 -7.62 44.35 46.34
N GLN A 108 -7.87 45.64 46.08
CA GLN A 108 -8.83 46.05 45.05
C GLN A 108 -8.38 45.59 43.66
N ARG A 109 -7.09 45.71 43.33
CA ARG A 109 -6.56 45.27 42.04
C ARG A 109 -6.69 43.77 41.86
N ILE A 110 -6.39 42.97 42.88
CA ILE A 110 -6.55 41.51 42.87
C ILE A 110 -8.02 41.15 42.62
N ALA A 111 -8.97 41.79 43.31
CA ALA A 111 -10.39 41.55 43.09
C ALA A 111 -10.82 41.87 41.65
N THR A 112 -10.34 42.99 41.07
CA THR A 112 -10.64 43.33 39.67
C THR A 112 -10.04 42.32 38.69
N LEU A 113 -8.82 41.84 38.95
CA LEU A 113 -8.14 40.86 38.10
C LEU A 113 -8.82 39.50 38.18
N GLN A 114 -9.24 39.06 39.36
CA GLN A 114 -10.00 37.81 39.53
C GLN A 114 -11.34 37.86 38.79
N ASN A 115 -12.09 38.96 38.91
CA ASN A 115 -13.34 39.13 38.16
C ASN A 115 -13.13 39.15 36.65
N HIS A 116 -12.05 39.79 36.18
CA HIS A 116 -11.71 39.80 34.76
C HIS A 116 -11.33 38.39 34.26
N GLN A 117 -10.50 37.66 35.01
CA GLN A 117 -10.12 36.29 34.69
C GLN A 117 -11.35 35.36 34.64
N GLN A 118 -12.27 35.47 35.61
CA GLN A 118 -13.50 34.68 35.63
C GLN A 118 -14.39 34.96 34.40
N SER A 119 -14.50 36.22 33.99
CA SER A 119 -15.24 36.62 32.79
C SER A 119 -14.61 36.13 31.49
N LEU A 120 -13.29 36.08 31.41
CA LEU A 120 -12.59 35.52 30.25
C LEU A 120 -12.77 34.00 30.19
N ALA A 121 -12.61 33.32 31.32
CA ALA A 121 -12.80 31.88 31.41
C ALA A 121 -14.23 31.46 31.03
N SER A 122 -15.27 32.18 31.46
CA SER A 122 -16.65 31.88 31.08
C SER A 122 -16.88 32.08 29.57
N LYS A 123 -16.31 33.15 29.00
CA LYS A 123 -16.44 33.44 27.57
C LYS A 123 -15.73 32.40 26.70
N GLU A 124 -14.56 31.93 27.12
CA GLU A 124 -13.86 30.82 26.44
C GLU A 124 -14.64 29.50 26.55
N LEU A 125 -15.30 29.25 27.67
CA LEU A 125 -16.14 28.07 27.84
C LEU A 125 -17.35 28.09 26.87
N GLU A 126 -18.00 29.25 26.71
CA GLU A 126 -19.13 29.41 25.79
C GLU A 126 -18.70 29.25 24.32
N THR A 127 -17.55 29.82 23.93
CA THR A 127 -17.05 29.68 22.55
C THR A 127 -16.63 28.24 22.26
N THR A 128 -15.97 27.56 23.19
CA THR A 128 -15.57 26.16 23.02
C THR A 128 -16.79 25.24 22.95
N GLN A 129 -17.80 25.44 23.79
CA GLN A 129 -19.07 24.69 23.71
C GLN A 129 -19.75 24.89 22.35
N ALA A 130 -19.86 26.13 21.87
CA ALA A 130 -20.49 26.41 20.58
C ALA A 130 -19.74 25.79 19.39
N VAL A 131 -18.41 25.71 19.45
CA VAL A 131 -17.60 25.04 18.41
C VAL A 131 -17.82 23.52 18.46
N VAL A 132 -17.83 22.93 19.65
CA VAL A 132 -18.08 21.49 19.83
C VAL A 132 -19.48 21.10 19.34
N GLU A 133 -20.51 21.89 19.67
CA GLU A 133 -21.87 21.66 19.18
C GLU A 133 -21.94 21.69 17.64
N ARG A 134 -21.27 22.66 17.01
CA ARG A 134 -21.20 22.73 15.54
C ARG A 134 -20.50 21.53 14.94
N MET A 135 -19.36 21.10 15.50
CA MET A 135 -18.64 19.92 15.03
C MET A 135 -19.47 18.63 15.17
N ILE A 136 -20.24 18.49 16.27
CA ILE A 136 -21.11 17.34 16.47
C ILE A 136 -22.24 17.34 15.44
N LEU A 137 -22.89 18.48 15.22
CA LEU A 137 -23.96 18.59 14.22
C LEU A 137 -23.45 18.31 12.81
N GLU A 138 -22.30 18.87 12.43
CA GLU A 138 -21.68 18.64 11.13
C GLU A 138 -21.31 17.16 10.96
N GLY A 139 -20.71 16.54 11.98
CA GLY A 139 -20.38 15.10 11.98
C GLY A 139 -21.62 14.20 11.86
N LEU A 140 -22.74 14.57 12.50
CA LEU A 140 -24.01 13.85 12.35
C LEU A 140 -24.57 13.98 10.93
N THR A 141 -24.51 15.17 10.33
CA THR A 141 -24.97 15.35 8.95
C THR A 141 -24.11 14.58 7.95
N GLU A 142 -22.80 14.54 8.14
CA GLU A 142 -21.89 13.77 7.28
C GLU A 142 -22.15 12.26 7.39
N LEU A 143 -22.38 11.76 8.62
CA LEU A 143 -22.75 10.36 8.84
C LEU A 143 -24.08 10.00 8.18
N GLU A 144 -25.07 10.88 8.25
CA GLU A 144 -26.37 10.68 7.59
C GLU A 144 -26.25 10.65 6.07
N GLN A 145 -25.46 11.58 5.49
CA GLN A 145 -25.16 11.59 4.05
C GLN A 145 -24.44 10.32 3.59
N ARG A 146 -23.43 9.86 4.35
CA ARG A 146 -22.71 8.61 4.06
C ARG A 146 -23.63 7.40 4.13
N LYS A 147 -24.51 7.34 5.14
CA LYS A 147 -25.53 6.28 5.25
C LYS A 147 -26.46 6.28 4.03
N GLN A 148 -26.93 7.44 3.59
CA GLN A 148 -27.81 7.55 2.43
C GLN A 148 -27.10 7.14 1.12
N LYS A 149 -25.85 7.59 0.90
CA LYS A 149 -25.04 7.18 -0.27
C LYS A 149 -24.87 5.66 -0.31
N LEU A 150 -24.54 5.04 0.82
CA LEU A 150 -24.41 3.59 0.93
C LEU A 150 -25.73 2.85 0.64
N GLN A 151 -26.86 3.35 1.14
CA GLN A 151 -28.16 2.73 0.89
C GLN A 151 -28.52 2.73 -0.61
N ILE A 152 -28.24 3.82 -1.32
CA ILE A 152 -28.44 3.91 -2.77
C ILE A 152 -27.50 2.95 -3.51
N SER A 153 -26.22 2.89 -3.13
CA SER A 153 -25.26 1.96 -3.74
C SER A 153 -25.67 0.50 -3.56
N ILE A 154 -26.20 0.13 -2.38
CA ILE A 154 -26.73 -1.23 -2.13
C ILE A 154 -27.89 -1.53 -3.09
N GLU A 155 -28.86 -0.62 -3.21
CA GLU A 155 -30.01 -0.83 -4.10
C GLU A 155 -29.58 -0.98 -5.57
N GLN A 156 -28.60 -0.19 -6.02
CA GLN A 156 -28.03 -0.31 -7.37
C GLN A 156 -27.33 -1.66 -7.59
N LEU A 157 -26.55 -2.13 -6.62
CA LEU A 157 -25.86 -3.42 -6.69
C LEU A 157 -26.85 -4.59 -6.70
N GLU A 158 -27.94 -4.51 -5.92
CA GLU A 158 -28.99 -5.52 -5.93
C GLU A 158 -29.71 -5.58 -7.29
N ARG A 159 -30.06 -4.43 -7.86
CA ARG A 159 -30.66 -4.36 -9.21
C ARG A 159 -29.72 -4.92 -10.28
N ARG A 160 -28.42 -4.59 -10.20
CA ARG A 160 -27.41 -5.12 -11.14
C ARG A 160 -27.26 -6.63 -10.99
N ARG A 161 -27.21 -7.14 -9.76
CA ARG A 161 -27.14 -8.58 -9.48
C ARG A 161 -28.35 -9.30 -10.07
N GLU A 162 -29.55 -8.75 -9.91
CA GLU A 162 -30.76 -9.39 -10.44
C GLU A 162 -30.75 -9.41 -11.97
N ARG A 163 -30.37 -8.31 -12.62
CA ARG A 163 -30.22 -8.27 -14.08
C ARG A 163 -29.22 -9.31 -14.59
N ILE A 164 -28.04 -9.39 -13.96
CA ILE A 164 -27.02 -10.39 -14.32
C ILE A 164 -27.57 -11.80 -14.12
N ARG A 165 -28.35 -12.04 -13.07
CA ARG A 165 -28.96 -13.36 -12.81
C ARG A 165 -29.99 -13.73 -13.87
N GLU A 166 -30.81 -12.79 -14.32
CA GLU A 166 -31.77 -12.98 -15.41
C GLU A 166 -31.08 -13.21 -16.76
N GLU A 167 -30.03 -12.44 -17.06
CA GLU A 167 -29.18 -12.61 -18.24
C GLU A 167 -28.49 -13.98 -18.22
N MET A 168 -27.94 -14.42 -17.09
CA MET A 168 -27.36 -15.76 -16.96
C MET A 168 -28.42 -16.85 -17.15
N ARG A 169 -29.61 -16.71 -16.54
CA ARG A 169 -30.69 -17.71 -16.68
C ARG A 169 -31.16 -17.85 -18.12
N THR A 170 -31.26 -16.74 -18.85
CA THR A 170 -31.74 -16.71 -20.24
C THR A 170 -30.65 -17.09 -21.25
N SER A 171 -29.41 -16.64 -21.05
CA SER A 171 -28.27 -16.95 -21.92
C SER A 171 -27.79 -18.40 -21.78
N PHE A 172 -27.76 -18.95 -20.56
CA PHE A 172 -27.21 -20.29 -20.31
C PHE A 172 -28.04 -21.43 -20.93
N ALA A 173 -29.36 -21.24 -21.07
CA ALA A 173 -30.23 -22.23 -21.70
C ALA A 173 -29.94 -22.41 -23.20
N GLY A 174 -29.59 -21.33 -23.92
CA GLY A 174 -29.27 -21.39 -25.36
C GLY A 174 -27.86 -21.89 -25.64
N VAL A 175 -26.87 -21.38 -24.89
CA VAL A 175 -25.45 -21.70 -25.13
C VAL A 175 -25.13 -23.16 -24.78
N SER A 176 -25.74 -23.72 -23.72
CA SER A 176 -25.54 -25.13 -23.37
C SER A 176 -26.12 -26.10 -24.40
N GLN A 177 -27.24 -25.74 -25.04
CA GLN A 177 -27.85 -26.53 -26.09
C GLN A 177 -27.04 -26.48 -27.40
N GLU A 178 -26.56 -25.31 -27.81
CA GLU A 178 -25.65 -25.19 -28.96
C GLU A 178 -24.34 -25.94 -28.75
N LEU A 179 -23.78 -25.90 -27.53
CA LEU A 179 -22.58 -26.65 -27.17
C LEU A 179 -22.83 -28.16 -27.28
N ALA A 180 -23.96 -28.67 -26.79
CA ALA A 180 -24.32 -30.08 -26.88
C ALA A 180 -24.45 -30.54 -28.34
N ILE A 181 -25.10 -29.75 -29.19
CA ILE A 181 -25.24 -30.02 -30.63
C ILE A 181 -23.86 -30.07 -31.30
N ARG A 182 -22.97 -29.12 -30.99
CA ARG A 182 -21.62 -29.06 -31.58
C ARG A 182 -20.74 -30.24 -31.12
N VAL A 183 -20.79 -30.61 -29.85
CA VAL A 183 -20.05 -31.76 -29.31
C VAL A 183 -20.53 -33.07 -29.93
N GLN A 184 -21.83 -33.22 -30.13
CA GLN A 184 -22.39 -34.39 -30.80
C GLN A 184 -22.03 -34.42 -32.30
N GLY A 185 -22.10 -33.29 -33.01
CA GLY A 185 -21.66 -33.21 -34.40
C GLY A 185 -20.16 -33.50 -34.59
N PHE A 186 -19.32 -33.09 -33.63
CA PHE A 186 -17.90 -33.44 -33.63
C PHE A 186 -17.66 -34.94 -33.42
N LYS A 187 -18.42 -35.57 -32.50
CA LYS A 187 -18.38 -37.03 -32.32
C LYS A 187 -18.77 -37.75 -33.61
N ASP A 188 -19.85 -37.32 -34.26
CA ASP A 188 -20.32 -37.94 -35.50
C ASP A 188 -19.29 -37.76 -36.64
N TYR A 189 -18.65 -36.59 -36.71
CA TYR A 189 -17.56 -36.31 -37.66
C TYR A 189 -16.31 -37.18 -37.41
N LEU A 190 -15.91 -37.36 -36.15
CA LEU A 190 -14.78 -38.23 -35.80
C LEU A 190 -15.04 -39.70 -36.14
N VAL A 191 -16.26 -40.17 -35.88
CA VAL A 191 -16.65 -41.54 -36.21
C VAL A 191 -16.62 -41.75 -37.72
N GLY A 192 -17.14 -40.81 -38.51
CA GLY A 192 -17.06 -40.86 -39.98
C GLY A 192 -15.62 -40.80 -40.49
N SER A 193 -14.80 -39.88 -39.97
CA SER A 193 -13.40 -39.74 -40.37
C SER A 193 -12.56 -40.98 -40.05
N LEU A 194 -12.83 -41.67 -38.94
CA LEU A 194 -12.17 -42.92 -38.57
C LEU A 194 -12.61 -44.09 -39.46
N GLN A 195 -13.89 -44.14 -39.85
CA GLN A 195 -14.38 -45.12 -40.81
C GLN A 195 -13.77 -44.91 -42.20
N ASP A 196 -13.68 -43.65 -42.64
CA ASP A 196 -13.04 -43.29 -43.91
C ASP A 196 -11.54 -43.62 -43.91
N LEU A 197 -10.84 -43.37 -42.79
CA LEU A 197 -9.43 -43.73 -42.64
C LEU A 197 -9.22 -45.26 -42.61
N ALA A 198 -10.10 -46.01 -41.95
CA ALA A 198 -10.06 -47.46 -41.94
C ALA A 198 -10.31 -48.05 -43.34
N ALA A 199 -11.27 -47.51 -44.08
CA ALA A 199 -11.54 -47.88 -45.47
C ALA A 199 -10.35 -47.54 -46.39
N ALA A 200 -9.71 -46.38 -46.19
CA ALA A 200 -8.52 -45.98 -46.93
C ALA A 200 -7.30 -46.86 -46.60
N ALA A 201 -7.18 -47.34 -45.36
CA ALA A 201 -6.11 -48.24 -44.94
C ALA A 201 -6.26 -49.66 -45.50
N GLU A 202 -7.49 -50.17 -45.67
CA GLU A 202 -7.74 -51.47 -46.32
C GLU A 202 -7.41 -51.48 -47.82
N GLN A 203 -7.43 -50.31 -48.48
CA GLN A 203 -7.06 -50.16 -49.89
C GLN A 203 -5.55 -50.01 -50.13
N LEU A 204 -4.74 -49.87 -49.07
CA LEU A 204 -3.28 -49.86 -49.19
C LEU A 204 -2.72 -51.29 -49.12
N GLU A 205 -2.37 -51.87 -50.28
CA GLU A 205 -1.53 -53.07 -50.33
C GLU A 205 -0.10 -52.73 -49.85
N LEU A 206 0.26 -53.26 -48.67
CA LEU A 206 1.58 -53.08 -48.07
C LEU A 206 2.63 -53.92 -48.80
N SER A 207 3.37 -53.31 -49.73
CA SER A 207 4.64 -53.86 -50.22
C SER A 207 5.71 -53.82 -49.11
N GLN A 208 6.40 -54.95 -48.90
CA GLN A 208 7.36 -55.18 -47.81
C GLN A 208 8.49 -54.12 -47.76
N PRO A 209 8.91 -53.68 -46.57
CA PRO A 209 10.02 -52.74 -46.44
C PRO A 209 11.37 -53.44 -46.76
N PRO A 210 12.31 -52.77 -47.44
CA PRO A 210 13.64 -53.30 -47.68
C PRO A 210 14.45 -53.37 -46.37
N THR A 211 15.18 -54.47 -46.22
CA THR A 211 16.07 -54.79 -45.10
C THR A 211 17.24 -53.81 -45.06
N GLU A 212 17.26 -52.88 -44.11
CA GLU A 212 18.43 -52.06 -43.82
C GLU A 212 19.46 -52.85 -42.98
N THR A 213 20.69 -52.91 -43.49
CA THR A 213 21.88 -53.44 -42.82
C THR A 213 22.23 -52.61 -41.58
N PRO A 214 22.61 -53.21 -40.43
CA PRO A 214 22.93 -52.46 -39.22
C PRO A 214 24.29 -51.75 -39.36
N ARG A 215 24.29 -50.43 -39.20
CA ARG A 215 25.50 -49.62 -38.99
C ARG A 215 25.84 -49.64 -37.48
N PRO A 216 27.11 -49.82 -37.08
CA PRO A 216 27.47 -49.94 -35.66
C PRO A 216 27.18 -48.66 -34.89
N ALA A 217 26.56 -48.84 -33.72
CA ALA A 217 26.26 -47.80 -32.75
C ALA A 217 27.56 -47.17 -32.23
N LEU A 218 27.68 -45.86 -32.41
CA LEU A 218 28.51 -45.04 -31.53
C LEU A 218 27.67 -44.75 -30.30
N GLU A 219 28.14 -45.19 -29.13
CA GLU A 219 27.59 -44.79 -27.84
C GLU A 219 27.71 -43.27 -27.69
N GLU A 220 26.60 -42.58 -27.88
CA GLU A 220 26.44 -41.20 -27.44
C GLU A 220 26.19 -41.25 -25.91
N PRO A 221 26.95 -40.50 -25.09
CA PRO A 221 26.74 -40.48 -23.65
C PRO A 221 25.33 -39.96 -23.35
N PRO A 222 24.69 -40.42 -22.26
CA PRO A 222 23.31 -40.06 -21.97
C PRO A 222 23.17 -38.54 -21.87
N PRO A 223 22.16 -37.93 -22.51
CA PRO A 223 21.88 -36.51 -22.31
C PRO A 223 21.65 -36.25 -20.82
N PRO A 224 22.12 -35.11 -20.28
CA PRO A 224 21.82 -34.73 -18.91
C PRO A 224 20.30 -34.76 -18.69
N PRO A 225 19.80 -35.03 -17.48
CA PRO A 225 18.37 -35.13 -17.23
C PRO A 225 17.71 -33.82 -17.63
N THR A 226 17.05 -33.80 -18.77
CA THR A 226 16.19 -32.71 -19.19
C THR A 226 15.09 -32.67 -18.15
N ARG A 227 15.13 -31.68 -17.24
CA ARG A 227 14.00 -31.39 -16.34
C ARG A 227 12.80 -31.22 -17.25
N GLY A 228 11.90 -32.22 -17.24
CA GLY A 228 10.81 -32.33 -18.18
C GLY A 228 9.99 -31.07 -18.20
N ASN A 229 9.41 -30.74 -19.35
CA ASN A 229 8.51 -29.60 -19.42
C ASN A 229 7.39 -29.80 -18.40
N PRO A 230 7.22 -28.90 -17.42
CA PRO A 230 6.23 -29.07 -16.36
C PRO A 230 4.84 -29.38 -16.93
N GLN A 231 4.23 -30.46 -16.44
CA GLN A 231 2.88 -30.85 -16.83
C GLN A 231 1.88 -29.93 -16.11
N PHE A 232 1.57 -28.79 -16.71
CA PHE A 232 0.73 -27.77 -16.10
C PHE A 232 -0.78 -28.10 -16.13
N ALA A 233 -1.25 -28.92 -15.18
CA ALA A 233 -2.66 -29.14 -14.82
C ALA A 233 -2.75 -29.77 -13.42
N GLU A 234 -3.63 -29.28 -12.50
CA GLU A 234 -3.95 -29.68 -11.08
C GLU A 234 -2.85 -30.28 -10.16
N GLN A 235 -1.65 -30.50 -10.67
CA GLN A 235 -0.62 -31.42 -10.20
C GLN A 235 0.77 -31.00 -10.69
N ALA A 236 0.90 -29.80 -11.27
CA ALA A 236 2.07 -29.32 -12.02
C ALA A 236 3.39 -29.29 -11.25
N PHE A 237 3.31 -29.30 -9.92
CA PHE A 237 4.45 -29.21 -9.03
C PHE A 237 4.53 -30.39 -8.06
N LYS A 238 3.84 -31.51 -8.34
CA LYS A 238 3.75 -32.65 -7.41
C LYS A 238 5.12 -33.20 -7.00
N ASP A 239 6.04 -33.27 -7.95
CA ASP A 239 7.39 -33.80 -7.72
C ASP A 239 8.26 -32.78 -6.97
N GLU A 240 8.01 -31.49 -7.19
CA GLU A 240 8.75 -30.37 -6.62
C GLU A 240 8.13 -29.80 -5.32
N VAL A 241 6.97 -30.29 -4.84
CA VAL A 241 6.27 -29.73 -3.65
C VAL A 241 7.19 -29.61 -2.46
N ARG A 242 8.00 -30.65 -2.19
CA ARG A 242 8.94 -30.66 -1.07
C ARG A 242 9.98 -29.57 -1.21
N GLN A 243 10.53 -29.41 -2.41
CA GLN A 243 11.54 -28.38 -2.70
C GLN A 243 10.96 -26.97 -2.59
N ILE A 244 9.75 -26.74 -3.14
CA ILE A 244 9.07 -25.45 -3.05
C ILE A 244 8.81 -25.07 -1.59
N ARG A 245 8.27 -26.00 -0.79
CA ARG A 245 8.02 -25.73 0.64
C ARG A 245 9.31 -25.44 1.41
N GLN A 246 10.39 -26.17 1.13
CA GLN A 246 11.69 -25.92 1.73
C GLN A 246 12.23 -24.52 1.40
N LEU A 247 12.10 -24.08 0.15
CA LEU A 247 12.52 -22.72 -0.27
C LEU A 247 11.68 -21.64 0.42
N LEU A 248 10.36 -21.80 0.49
CA LEU A 248 9.49 -20.83 1.18
C LEU A 248 9.79 -20.77 2.69
N ASP A 249 10.05 -21.92 3.32
CA ASP A 249 10.47 -21.99 4.71
C ASP A 249 11.84 -21.35 4.93
N GLN A 250 12.79 -21.53 3.99
CA GLN A 250 14.09 -20.89 4.04
C GLN A 250 13.95 -19.36 4.01
N TYR A 251 13.16 -18.82 3.07
CA TYR A 251 12.94 -17.37 2.99
C TYR A 251 12.34 -16.78 4.27
N ARG A 252 11.50 -17.56 4.97
CA ARG A 252 10.88 -17.14 6.22
C ARG A 252 11.82 -17.24 7.43
N LYS A 253 12.57 -18.34 7.55
CA LYS A 253 13.37 -18.64 8.75
C LYS A 253 14.79 -18.06 8.68
N MET A 254 15.35 -17.96 7.47
CA MET A 254 16.72 -17.53 7.22
C MET A 254 16.75 -16.59 6.00
N PRO A 255 16.28 -15.33 6.15
CA PRO A 255 16.34 -14.36 5.06
C PRO A 255 17.80 -14.00 4.76
N ASP A 256 18.20 -14.15 3.50
CA ASP A 256 19.54 -13.82 3.03
C ASP A 256 19.55 -12.48 2.29
N TYR A 257 19.81 -11.39 3.02
CA TYR A 257 19.85 -10.03 2.46
C TYR A 257 20.96 -9.81 1.42
N TYR A 258 21.96 -10.70 1.36
CA TYR A 258 23.11 -10.58 0.47
C TYR A 258 23.26 -11.79 -0.47
N GLY A 259 22.20 -12.62 -0.58
CA GLY A 259 22.22 -13.83 -1.38
C GLY A 259 22.53 -13.56 -2.86
N PRO A 260 22.97 -14.55 -3.63
CA PRO A 260 23.28 -14.37 -5.05
C PRO A 260 22.06 -13.84 -5.84
N PRO A 261 22.27 -13.28 -7.05
CA PRO A 261 21.19 -12.79 -7.89
C PRO A 261 20.10 -13.85 -8.08
N TRP A 262 18.84 -13.42 -8.15
CA TRP A 262 17.64 -14.27 -8.27
C TRP A 262 17.23 -15.00 -6.99
N GLN A 263 17.88 -14.74 -5.85
CA GLN A 263 17.43 -15.17 -4.53
C GLN A 263 16.73 -14.04 -3.78
N LEU A 264 15.76 -14.40 -2.93
CA LEU A 264 14.97 -13.42 -2.17
C LEU A 264 15.81 -12.78 -1.05
N ARG A 265 16.02 -11.45 -1.13
CA ARG A 265 16.86 -10.64 -0.21
C ARG A 265 16.06 -9.80 0.79
N ARG A 266 14.82 -10.18 1.04
CA ARG A 266 13.88 -9.42 1.89
C ARG A 266 13.17 -10.34 2.88
N THR A 267 12.69 -9.74 3.96
CA THR A 267 11.89 -10.45 4.97
C THR A 267 10.64 -11.03 4.34
N PHE A 268 10.42 -12.32 4.56
CA PHE A 268 9.29 -13.04 4.00
C PHE A 268 8.38 -13.55 5.12
N GLU A 269 7.21 -12.95 5.24
CA GLU A 269 6.24 -13.26 6.29
C GLU A 269 5.39 -14.49 5.96
N PRO A 270 4.78 -15.12 6.99
CA PRO A 270 3.89 -16.27 6.80
C PRO A 270 2.73 -16.00 5.84
N ILE A 271 2.18 -14.78 5.86
CA ILE A 271 1.06 -14.38 4.99
C ILE A 271 1.47 -14.42 3.52
N HIS A 272 2.70 -13.98 3.21
CA HIS A 272 3.24 -14.06 1.86
C HIS A 272 3.49 -15.51 1.44
N ALA A 273 4.02 -16.34 2.34
CA ALA A 273 4.26 -17.76 2.09
C ALA A 273 2.97 -18.52 1.77
N GLU A 274 1.87 -18.20 2.46
CA GLU A 274 0.55 -18.78 2.21
C GLU A 274 0.03 -18.43 0.82
N LYS A 275 0.10 -17.15 0.42
CA LYS A 275 -0.32 -16.69 -0.92
C LYS A 275 0.49 -17.36 -2.04
N VAL A 276 1.82 -17.43 -1.88
CA VAL A 276 2.70 -18.11 -2.85
C VAL A 276 2.38 -19.62 -2.90
N SER A 277 2.16 -20.25 -1.74
CA SER A 277 1.78 -21.66 -1.67
C SER A 277 0.42 -21.94 -2.34
N GLN A 278 -0.56 -21.06 -2.13
CA GLN A 278 -1.88 -21.16 -2.78
C GLN A 278 -1.75 -21.09 -4.30
N TRP A 279 -0.91 -20.18 -4.82
CA TRP A 279 -0.67 -20.05 -6.25
C TRP A 279 0.02 -21.30 -6.84
N PHE A 280 1.04 -21.84 -6.17
CA PHE A 280 1.73 -23.06 -6.63
C PHE A 280 0.84 -24.30 -6.54
N PHE A 281 0.19 -24.53 -5.39
CA PHE A 281 -0.42 -25.83 -5.09
C PHE A 281 -1.93 -25.89 -5.36
N SER A 282 -2.65 -24.78 -5.19
CA SER A 282 -4.10 -24.75 -5.46
C SER A 282 -4.39 -24.31 -6.89
N GLN A 283 -3.62 -23.33 -7.40
CA GLN A 283 -3.82 -22.78 -8.74
C GLN A 283 -2.88 -23.39 -9.79
N GLY A 284 -1.94 -24.26 -9.39
CA GLY A 284 -1.06 -24.96 -10.32
C GLY A 284 -0.16 -24.03 -11.14
N GLY A 285 0.15 -22.82 -10.63
CA GLY A 285 0.94 -21.81 -11.34
C GLY A 285 0.13 -20.94 -12.31
N ARG A 286 -1.20 -20.99 -12.25
CA ARG A 286 -2.11 -20.19 -13.09
C ARG A 286 -3.22 -19.60 -12.26
N GLY A 287 -3.15 -18.31 -11.96
CA GLY A 287 -4.26 -17.68 -11.28
C GLY A 287 -3.99 -16.28 -10.79
N ALA A 288 -5.06 -15.71 -10.26
CA ALA A 288 -5.04 -14.41 -9.62
C ALA A 288 -4.89 -14.56 -8.10
N LEU A 289 -4.08 -13.69 -7.51
CA LEU A 289 -3.98 -13.48 -6.08
C LEU A 289 -4.62 -12.14 -5.72
N GLN A 290 -5.34 -12.10 -4.60
CA GLN A 290 -5.81 -10.83 -4.05
C GLN A 290 -4.61 -9.96 -3.65
N THR A 291 -4.64 -8.68 -4.05
CA THR A 291 -3.63 -7.69 -3.64
C THR A 291 -3.54 -7.58 -2.13
N MET A 292 -2.34 -7.29 -1.62
CA MET A 292 -2.12 -6.97 -0.21
C MET A 292 -2.30 -5.46 0.10
N GLY A 293 -2.83 -4.68 -0.85
CA GLY A 293 -3.05 -3.24 -0.71
C GLY A 293 -1.77 -2.39 -0.81
N SER A 294 -0.62 -3.03 -1.04
CA SER A 294 0.65 -2.37 -1.33
C SER A 294 1.35 -3.06 -2.48
N ARG A 295 1.70 -2.28 -3.52
CA ARG A 295 2.42 -2.80 -4.68
C ARG A 295 3.77 -3.40 -4.30
N LEU A 296 4.48 -2.83 -3.32
CA LEU A 296 5.75 -3.40 -2.83
C LEU A 296 5.57 -4.82 -2.29
N GLN A 297 4.46 -5.10 -1.61
CA GLN A 297 4.15 -6.45 -1.13
C GLN A 297 3.79 -7.39 -2.28
N ASN A 298 3.07 -6.91 -3.28
CA ASN A 298 2.78 -7.70 -4.50
C ASN A 298 4.09 -8.04 -5.24
N VAL A 299 5.01 -7.08 -5.38
CA VAL A 299 6.34 -7.29 -5.96
C VAL A 299 7.16 -8.28 -5.14
N LEU A 300 7.07 -8.25 -3.81
CA LEU A 300 7.74 -9.22 -2.93
C LEU A 300 7.21 -10.65 -3.16
N ILE A 301 5.89 -10.83 -3.22
CA ILE A 301 5.24 -12.11 -3.52
C ILE A 301 5.67 -12.62 -4.90
N ALA A 302 5.63 -11.75 -5.91
CA ALA A 302 6.07 -12.08 -7.27
C ALA A 302 7.57 -12.45 -7.30
N SER A 303 8.41 -11.73 -6.55
CA SER A 303 9.85 -12.02 -6.43
C SER A 303 10.09 -13.40 -5.82
N ALA A 304 9.34 -13.78 -4.78
CA ALA A 304 9.43 -15.11 -4.19
C ALA A 304 9.07 -16.20 -5.22
N VAL A 305 7.99 -16.00 -6.00
CA VAL A 305 7.60 -16.91 -7.09
C VAL A 305 8.70 -17.03 -8.15
N ILE A 306 9.26 -15.90 -8.60
CA ILE A 306 10.36 -15.87 -9.58
C ILE A 306 11.57 -16.63 -9.04
N SER A 307 11.94 -16.41 -7.78
CA SER A 307 13.10 -17.05 -7.16
C SER A 307 12.95 -18.58 -7.07
N VAL A 308 11.77 -19.04 -6.66
CA VAL A 308 11.44 -20.48 -6.63
C VAL A 308 11.50 -21.08 -8.02
N LEU A 309 10.79 -20.49 -8.99
CA LEU A 309 10.75 -20.99 -10.36
C LEU A 309 12.13 -20.98 -11.01
N ARG A 310 12.96 -19.98 -10.71
CA ARG A 310 14.33 -19.93 -11.21
C ARG A 310 15.22 -20.99 -10.57
N THR A 311 15.00 -21.35 -9.31
CA THR A 311 15.72 -22.47 -8.69
C THR A 311 15.32 -23.81 -9.33
N LEU A 312 14.05 -23.95 -9.74
CA LEU A 312 13.53 -25.16 -10.39
C LEU A 312 13.87 -25.29 -11.87
N TYR A 313 13.89 -24.19 -12.62
CA TYR A 313 14.04 -24.20 -14.08
C TYR A 313 15.26 -23.41 -14.59
N ASP A 314 16.08 -22.90 -13.67
CA ASP A 314 17.31 -22.16 -13.93
C ASP A 314 17.11 -21.04 -14.96
N ASN A 315 17.97 -20.95 -15.96
CA ASN A 315 17.97 -19.89 -16.96
C ASN A 315 16.92 -20.08 -18.05
N ARG A 316 16.06 -21.11 -17.99
CA ARG A 316 14.92 -21.27 -18.90
C ARG A 316 13.77 -20.34 -18.56
N LEU A 317 13.68 -19.87 -17.31
CA LEU A 317 12.66 -18.94 -16.87
C LEU A 317 12.88 -17.54 -17.47
N ARG A 318 11.82 -16.97 -18.02
CA ARG A 318 11.75 -15.58 -18.49
C ARG A 318 10.51 -14.94 -17.90
N THR A 319 10.70 -13.89 -17.13
CA THR A 319 9.62 -13.17 -16.45
C THR A 319 9.17 -12.00 -17.33
N LEU A 320 7.87 -11.91 -17.59
CA LEU A 320 7.24 -10.84 -18.36
C LEU A 320 6.27 -10.12 -17.44
N VAL A 321 6.53 -8.84 -17.15
CA VAL A 321 5.66 -8.03 -16.29
C VAL A 321 4.83 -7.09 -17.14
N LEU A 322 3.53 -7.07 -16.90
CA LEU A 322 2.56 -6.17 -17.53
C LEU A 322 2.10 -5.13 -16.51
N ALA A 323 2.27 -3.85 -16.85
CA ALA A 323 1.67 -2.74 -16.11
C ALA A 323 1.35 -1.58 -17.05
N ASN A 324 0.28 -0.86 -16.77
CA ASN A 324 -0.31 0.13 -17.68
C ASN A 324 0.40 1.49 -17.77
N THR A 325 1.44 1.76 -16.96
CA THR A 325 2.12 3.07 -16.90
C THR A 325 3.63 2.93 -16.68
N PRO A 326 4.46 3.83 -17.24
CA PRO A 326 5.92 3.76 -17.13
C PRO A 326 6.42 3.96 -15.69
N GLU A 327 5.71 4.73 -14.86
CA GLU A 327 6.02 4.89 -13.44
C GLU A 327 5.94 3.56 -12.70
N ARG A 328 4.87 2.78 -12.97
CA ARG A 328 4.66 1.46 -12.38
C ARG A 328 5.69 0.45 -12.87
N LEU A 329 6.05 0.49 -14.15
CA LEU A 329 7.16 -0.33 -14.64
C LEU A 329 8.47 0.03 -13.95
N GLY A 330 8.69 1.31 -13.64
CA GLY A 330 9.80 1.78 -12.81
C GLY A 330 9.78 1.20 -11.40
N GLU A 331 8.62 1.16 -10.75
CA GLU A 331 8.43 0.55 -9.42
C GLU A 331 8.67 -0.96 -9.45
N TRP A 332 8.09 -1.67 -10.41
CA TRP A 332 8.33 -3.10 -10.63
C TRP A 332 9.81 -3.38 -10.85
N ARG A 333 10.49 -2.58 -11.69
CA ARG A 333 11.93 -2.71 -11.90
C ARG A 333 12.70 -2.55 -10.60
N ARG A 334 12.48 -1.45 -9.87
CA ARG A 334 13.17 -1.16 -8.61
C ARG A 334 12.90 -2.24 -7.56
N GLY A 335 11.64 -2.64 -7.39
CA GLY A 335 11.25 -3.66 -6.43
C GLY A 335 11.84 -5.04 -6.76
N LEU A 336 11.88 -5.44 -8.03
CA LEU A 336 12.53 -6.69 -8.46
C LEU A 336 14.05 -6.63 -8.26
N GLN A 337 14.70 -5.51 -8.55
CA GLN A 337 16.13 -5.31 -8.27
C GLN A 337 16.44 -5.45 -6.79
N ASP A 338 15.59 -4.84 -5.96
CA ASP A 338 15.75 -4.83 -4.51
C ASP A 338 15.50 -6.21 -3.88
N CYS A 339 14.43 -6.90 -4.31
CA CYS A 339 14.04 -8.19 -3.76
C CYS A 339 14.89 -9.35 -4.28
N LEU A 340 15.33 -9.33 -5.55
CA LEU A 340 16.08 -10.42 -6.17
C LEU A 340 17.58 -10.15 -6.30
N GLY A 341 18.03 -8.95 -5.97
CA GLY A 341 19.43 -8.56 -6.14
C GLY A 341 19.92 -8.52 -7.59
N ILE A 342 18.99 -8.40 -8.54
CA ILE A 342 19.29 -8.31 -9.96
C ILE A 342 19.67 -6.89 -10.36
N SER A 343 20.44 -6.76 -11.43
CA SER A 343 20.98 -5.50 -11.89
C SER A 343 20.16 -4.93 -13.05
N ARG A 344 20.53 -3.74 -13.56
CA ARG A 344 19.87 -3.16 -14.75
C ARG A 344 20.11 -3.98 -16.02
N SER A 345 21.21 -4.73 -16.12
CA SER A 345 21.56 -5.53 -17.30
C SER A 345 20.77 -6.85 -17.40
N ASP A 346 20.12 -7.25 -16.31
CA ASP A 346 19.22 -8.41 -16.26
C ASP A 346 17.83 -8.14 -16.86
N PHE A 347 17.55 -6.87 -17.15
CA PHE A 347 16.33 -6.44 -17.84
C PHE A 347 16.59 -6.28 -19.33
N GLY A 348 15.70 -6.82 -20.16
CA GLY A 348 15.74 -6.61 -21.60
C GLY A 348 15.27 -7.84 -22.40
N PRO A 349 15.11 -7.72 -23.72
CA PRO A 349 14.37 -8.68 -24.53
C PRO A 349 14.90 -10.11 -24.49
N GLU A 350 16.21 -10.29 -24.34
CA GLU A 350 16.85 -11.62 -24.27
C GLU A 350 17.38 -11.93 -22.85
N ARG A 351 17.04 -11.06 -21.88
CA ARG A 351 17.48 -11.15 -20.49
C ARG A 351 16.35 -11.69 -19.61
N GLY A 352 16.65 -11.98 -18.34
CA GLY A 352 15.76 -12.74 -17.45
C GLY A 352 14.38 -12.11 -17.23
N VAL A 353 14.29 -10.77 -17.21
CA VAL A 353 13.03 -10.02 -16.98
C VAL A 353 12.77 -9.03 -18.12
N VAL A 354 11.52 -8.95 -18.57
CA VAL A 354 11.04 -7.97 -19.56
C VAL A 354 9.80 -7.27 -19.01
N LEU A 355 9.71 -5.97 -19.26
CA LEU A 355 8.63 -5.10 -18.81
C LEU A 355 7.81 -4.66 -20.03
N PHE A 356 6.49 -4.70 -19.95
CA PHE A 356 5.57 -4.35 -21.02
C PHE A 356 4.49 -3.41 -20.53
N GLU A 357 4.18 -2.41 -21.35
CA GLU A 357 3.00 -1.54 -21.19
C GLU A 357 1.79 -2.16 -21.90
N GLU A 358 2.02 -2.78 -23.06
CA GLU A 358 0.95 -3.33 -23.90
C GLU A 358 0.84 -4.86 -23.81
N PRO A 359 -0.37 -5.41 -23.60
CA PRO A 359 -0.59 -6.86 -23.55
C PRO A 359 -0.22 -7.58 -24.86
N ILE A 360 -0.46 -6.96 -26.02
CA ILE A 360 -0.23 -7.57 -27.34
C ILE A 360 1.27 -7.86 -27.54
N ALA A 361 2.14 -6.90 -27.21
CA ALA A 361 3.58 -7.06 -27.31
C ALA A 361 4.10 -8.18 -26.39
N LEU A 362 3.51 -8.30 -25.20
CA LEU A 362 3.84 -9.37 -24.25
C LEU A 362 3.48 -10.75 -24.81
N VAL A 363 2.26 -10.92 -25.34
CA VAL A 363 1.80 -12.19 -25.95
C VAL A 363 2.75 -12.63 -27.06
N GLN A 364 3.08 -11.72 -27.99
CA GLN A 364 4.00 -12.02 -29.09
C GLN A 364 5.40 -12.43 -28.62
N LYS A 365 5.87 -11.87 -27.50
CA LYS A 365 7.15 -12.28 -26.91
C LYS A 365 7.03 -13.64 -26.24
N ALA A 366 5.97 -13.87 -25.46
CA ALA A 366 5.72 -15.14 -24.79
C ALA A 366 5.63 -16.31 -25.78
N GLU A 367 4.95 -16.14 -26.92
CA GLU A 367 4.91 -17.15 -27.99
C GLU A 367 6.30 -17.45 -28.56
N ARG A 368 7.13 -16.42 -28.76
CA ARG A 368 8.52 -16.59 -29.21
C ARG A 368 9.37 -17.34 -28.19
N LEU A 369 9.12 -17.15 -26.91
CA LEU A 369 9.83 -17.86 -25.83
C LEU A 369 9.46 -19.34 -25.81
N ILE A 370 8.18 -19.66 -25.94
CA ILE A 370 7.71 -21.05 -26.01
C ILE A 370 8.30 -21.77 -27.21
N LYS A 371 8.35 -21.10 -28.38
CA LYS A 371 9.01 -21.65 -29.59
C LYS A 371 10.50 -21.94 -29.40
N ARG A 372 11.15 -21.30 -28.43
CA ARG A 372 12.56 -21.50 -28.07
C ARG A 372 12.75 -22.46 -26.88
N ASP A 373 11.70 -23.19 -26.49
CA ASP A 373 11.68 -24.08 -25.31
C ASP A 373 12.05 -23.38 -23.99
N GLN A 374 11.70 -22.08 -23.90
CA GLN A 374 11.83 -21.27 -22.69
C GLN A 374 10.48 -21.14 -21.97
N LEU A 375 10.53 -20.99 -20.65
CA LEU A 375 9.35 -20.85 -19.80
C LEU A 375 9.03 -19.37 -19.59
N ALA A 376 7.90 -18.93 -20.12
CA ALA A 376 7.39 -17.58 -19.91
C ALA A 376 6.51 -17.54 -18.64
N LEU A 377 6.95 -16.81 -17.62
CA LEU A 377 6.16 -16.45 -16.45
C LEU A 377 5.58 -15.05 -16.68
N ILE A 378 4.25 -14.94 -16.74
CA ILE A 378 3.56 -13.67 -16.92
C ILE A 378 3.12 -13.14 -15.57
N ILE A 379 3.43 -11.88 -15.26
CA ILE A 379 2.99 -11.18 -14.07
C ILE A 379 2.14 -10.00 -14.52
N VAL A 380 0.91 -9.92 -14.00
CA VAL A 380 -0.02 -8.85 -14.30
C VAL A 380 -0.22 -8.01 -13.03
N ASP A 381 0.08 -6.72 -13.13
CA ASP A 381 -0.08 -5.78 -12.03
C ASP A 381 -1.55 -5.59 -11.62
N GLU A 382 -1.77 -5.16 -10.38
CA GLU A 382 -3.11 -5.00 -9.80
C GLU A 382 -4.01 -4.00 -10.52
N THR A 383 -3.41 -3.11 -11.31
CA THR A 383 -4.11 -2.02 -11.99
C THR A 383 -4.51 -2.36 -13.42
N GLU A 384 -4.20 -3.56 -13.87
CA GLU A 384 -4.60 -4.01 -15.19
C GLU A 384 -6.06 -4.44 -15.16
N ASP A 385 -6.96 -3.51 -15.49
CA ASP A 385 -8.40 -3.77 -15.45
C ASP A 385 -8.88 -4.69 -16.59
N LYS A 386 -8.07 -4.85 -17.64
CA LYS A 386 -8.41 -5.61 -18.84
C LYS A 386 -7.34 -6.65 -19.17
N ILE A 387 -7.52 -7.86 -18.68
CA ILE A 387 -6.67 -8.99 -19.05
C ILE A 387 -7.08 -9.51 -20.44
N SER A 388 -6.18 -9.46 -21.41
CA SER A 388 -6.41 -10.08 -22.71
C SER A 388 -6.57 -11.60 -22.56
N LEU A 389 -7.62 -12.18 -23.15
CA LEU A 389 -7.87 -13.63 -23.15
C LEU A 389 -6.69 -14.43 -23.71
N SER A 390 -5.91 -13.84 -24.62
CA SER A 390 -4.70 -14.45 -25.17
C SER A 390 -3.61 -14.69 -24.12
N LEU A 391 -3.63 -14.01 -22.97
CA LEU A 391 -2.69 -14.27 -21.88
C LEU A 391 -2.99 -15.59 -21.16
N LEU A 392 -4.25 -16.02 -21.16
CA LEU A 392 -4.69 -17.22 -20.47
C LEU A 392 -4.23 -18.52 -21.16
N GLN A 393 -3.78 -18.43 -22.42
CA GLN A 393 -3.22 -19.57 -23.15
C GLN A 393 -1.86 -20.01 -22.61
N PHE A 394 -1.18 -19.13 -21.86
CA PHE A 394 0.17 -19.40 -21.37
C PHE A 394 0.16 -20.24 -20.09
N PRO A 395 1.17 -21.10 -19.90
CA PRO A 395 1.16 -22.07 -18.82
C PRO A 395 1.42 -21.49 -17.43
N LEU A 396 2.07 -20.33 -17.34
CA LEU A 396 2.43 -19.68 -16.08
C LEU A 396 2.01 -18.22 -16.11
N TRP A 397 1.03 -17.88 -15.29
CA TRP A 397 0.63 -16.49 -15.09
C TRP A 397 0.16 -16.25 -13.66
N LEU A 398 0.56 -15.08 -13.16
CA LEU A 398 0.20 -14.56 -11.86
C LEU A 398 -0.40 -13.18 -12.07
N ALA A 399 -1.67 -13.01 -11.72
CA ALA A 399 -2.31 -11.70 -11.73
C ALA A 399 -2.55 -11.23 -10.30
N PHE A 400 -2.33 -9.94 -10.03
CA PHE A 400 -2.83 -9.34 -8.80
C PHE A 400 -4.23 -8.78 -9.09
N ALA A 401 -5.22 -9.17 -8.29
CA ALA A 401 -6.57 -8.63 -8.38
C ALA A 401 -6.72 -7.52 -7.33
N PRO A 402 -7.20 -6.33 -7.70
CA PRO A 402 -7.49 -5.26 -6.75
C PRO A 402 -8.61 -5.72 -5.80
N ASP A 403 -8.60 -5.19 -4.58
CA ASP A 403 -9.70 -5.49 -3.65
C ASP A 403 -11.00 -4.89 -4.22
N PRO A 404 -12.08 -5.68 -4.40
CA PRO A 404 -13.36 -5.15 -4.89
C PRO A 404 -13.89 -4.00 -4.04
N ARG A 405 -13.45 -3.86 -2.78
CA ARG A 405 -13.81 -2.73 -1.91
C ARG A 405 -13.05 -1.43 -2.24
N GLN A 406 -11.89 -1.51 -2.88
CA GLN A 406 -11.05 -0.35 -3.27
C GLN A 406 -11.39 0.18 -4.67
N MET A 407 -11.99 -0.64 -5.54
CA MET A 407 -12.43 -0.21 -6.89
C MET A 407 -13.46 0.95 -6.84
N TYR A 408 -14.27 1.03 -5.80
CA TYR A 408 -15.29 2.09 -5.65
C TYR A 408 -14.74 3.50 -5.37
N THR A 409 -13.43 3.66 -5.18
CA THR A 409 -12.83 4.97 -4.85
C THR A 409 -12.22 5.68 -6.07
N TYR A 410 -11.94 4.96 -7.17
CA TYR A 410 -11.26 5.54 -8.35
C TYR A 410 -12.21 6.05 -9.43
N ASP A 411 -13.49 5.64 -9.44
CA ASP A 411 -14.48 6.06 -10.46
C ASP A 411 -15.20 7.40 -10.14
N ASP A 412 -14.82 8.09 -9.06
CA ASP A 412 -15.48 9.33 -8.59
C ASP A 412 -14.65 10.62 -8.87
N TYR A 413 -13.70 10.60 -9.82
CA TYR A 413 -12.90 11.80 -10.21
C TYR A 413 -12.90 12.11 -11.71
#